data_AF-A0A196MJF4-F1
#
_entry.id   AF-A0A196MJF4-F1
#
_cell.length_a   1.000
_cell.length_b   1.000
_cell.length_c   1.000
_cell.angle_alpha   90.00
_cell.angle_beta   90.00
_cell.angle_gamma   90.00
#
_symmetry.space_group_name_H-M   'P 1'
#
loop_
_entity.id
_entity.type
_entity.pdbx_description
1 polymer ?
#
loop_
_entity_poly.entity_id
_entity_poly.type
_entity_poly.pdbx_seq_one_letter_code
_entity_poly.pdbx_strand_id
1 'polypeptide(L)'
;MSVTRRFLGRISLVSLVVLAACSTPKPPPPPPAPPPPVVPTIRPTPPNNAAEGMSLPTKDEEGAYLTPNRKVTSNTALWHVRMALNVAALNCERYGSTARLQYNQILTVHKAVLTDANAAVDRNYKVAYGRAGVGSREQLNTIVYNFFALPPVIKSFCPVATAVGTKILAMPSGALLAYAPEALKELEKPYQEFYAAYADYLRRLAEWQSRFGGTVTVVVSPTPLPPPPVPPGEAPPPGGWSPSYTTALEKAPPPPADAPATPAPSLSGPPPVVPTLPGAAPRLMEQPLPTPSE
;
A
#
# COMPACT_ATOMS: atom_id res chain seq x y z
N MET A 1 39.14 93.44 -88.07
CA MET A 1 37.95 93.74 -87.23
C MET A 1 38.04 92.77 -86.06
N SER A 2 38.42 93.16 -84.84
CA SER A 2 37.91 94.25 -84.00
C SER A 2 36.44 93.97 -83.63
N VAL A 3 36.02 93.93 -82.37
CA VAL A 3 36.39 94.79 -81.23
C VAL A 3 36.64 94.00 -79.90
N THR A 4 37.35 94.65 -78.98
CA THR A 4 37.88 94.16 -77.69
C THR A 4 36.92 94.31 -76.50
N ARG A 5 37.23 93.63 -75.38
CA ARG A 5 36.83 93.95 -73.98
C ARG A 5 35.35 93.65 -73.62
N ARG A 6 34.95 93.38 -72.36
CA ARG A 6 35.60 93.64 -71.04
C ARG A 6 35.48 92.45 -70.08
N PHE A 7 36.54 92.16 -69.33
CA PHE A 7 36.41 91.58 -67.98
C PHE A 7 35.98 92.70 -67.01
N LEU A 8 35.09 92.41 -66.05
CA LEU A 8 35.36 92.50 -64.60
C LEU A 8 34.11 92.14 -63.76
N GLY A 9 34.31 91.32 -62.74
CA GLY A 9 33.67 91.42 -61.41
C GLY A 9 32.14 91.36 -61.28
N ARG A 10 31.65 90.20 -60.82
CA ARG A 10 30.89 90.13 -59.55
C ARG A 10 31.12 88.80 -58.86
N ILE A 11 31.25 88.86 -57.53
CA ILE A 11 31.75 87.78 -56.66
C ILE A 11 30.60 87.16 -55.87
N SER A 12 30.71 85.85 -55.62
CA SER A 12 29.99 85.02 -54.64
C SER A 12 28.53 85.32 -54.29
N LEU A 13 27.64 84.39 -54.66
CA LEU A 13 26.47 84.06 -53.83
C LEU A 13 26.06 82.57 -53.94
N VAL A 14 27.05 81.67 -54.08
CA VAL A 14 26.85 80.21 -54.21
C VAL A 14 27.64 79.47 -53.14
N SER A 15 27.28 79.66 -51.87
CA SER A 15 28.01 79.07 -50.72
C SER A 15 27.15 78.80 -49.47
N LEU A 16 25.81 78.72 -49.58
CA LEU A 16 24.92 78.70 -48.41
C LEU A 16 23.72 77.73 -48.51
N VAL A 17 23.84 76.64 -49.27
CA VAL A 17 22.77 75.63 -49.46
C VAL A 17 23.26 74.18 -49.36
N VAL A 18 24.31 73.91 -48.57
CA VAL A 18 24.90 72.55 -48.43
C VAL A 18 25.18 72.17 -46.96
N LEU A 19 24.30 72.56 -46.04
CA LEU A 19 24.42 72.27 -44.59
C LEU A 19 23.11 71.83 -43.91
N ALA A 20 22.02 71.64 -44.68
CA ALA A 20 20.68 71.36 -44.15
C ALA A 20 20.18 69.93 -44.47
N ALA A 21 21.08 68.94 -44.53
CA ALA A 21 20.76 67.60 -45.04
C ALA A 21 21.35 66.42 -44.22
N CYS A 22 21.50 66.57 -42.89
CA CYS A 22 21.97 65.50 -41.99
C CYS A 22 21.15 65.38 -40.68
N SER A 23 19.83 65.58 -40.73
CA SER A 23 18.93 65.18 -39.64
C SER A 23 18.37 63.78 -39.91
N THR A 24 19.13 62.74 -39.60
CA THR A 24 18.60 61.36 -39.58
C THR A 24 17.42 61.31 -38.60
N PRO A 25 16.22 60.88 -39.02
CA PRO A 25 15.12 60.67 -38.09
C PRO A 25 15.56 59.75 -36.95
N LYS A 26 15.19 60.08 -35.71
CA LYS A 26 15.45 59.18 -34.58
C LYS A 26 14.88 57.80 -34.93
N PRO A 27 15.65 56.70 -34.83
CA PRO A 27 15.13 55.38 -35.13
C PRO A 27 13.83 55.15 -34.34
N PRO A 28 12.79 54.56 -34.97
CA PRO A 28 11.57 54.24 -34.24
C PRO A 28 11.94 53.40 -33.01
N PRO A 29 11.30 53.62 -31.85
CA PRO A 29 11.62 52.86 -30.65
C PRO A 29 11.53 51.37 -30.98
N PRO A 30 12.49 50.54 -30.54
CA PRO A 30 12.47 49.12 -30.84
C PRO A 30 11.13 48.52 -30.40
N PRO A 31 10.55 47.57 -31.17
CA PRO A 31 9.29 46.94 -30.80
C PRO A 31 9.34 46.47 -29.34
N PRO A 32 8.26 46.64 -28.56
CA PRO A 32 8.20 46.11 -27.20
C PRO A 32 8.63 44.65 -27.22
N ALA A 33 9.62 44.30 -26.41
CA ALA A 33 10.12 42.94 -26.36
C ALA A 33 8.93 42.00 -26.09
N PRO A 34 8.79 40.88 -26.84
CA PRO A 34 7.67 39.98 -26.65
C PRO A 34 7.63 39.55 -25.18
N PRO A 35 6.45 39.55 -24.53
CA PRO A 35 6.36 39.27 -23.10
C PRO A 35 7.02 37.92 -22.81
N PRO A 36 7.82 37.81 -21.73
CA PRO A 36 8.58 36.60 -21.46
C PRO A 36 7.63 35.40 -21.39
N PRO A 37 7.98 34.27 -22.03
CA PRO A 37 7.06 33.15 -22.18
C PRO A 37 6.61 32.64 -20.81
N VAL A 38 5.29 32.69 -20.57
CA VAL A 38 4.69 32.25 -19.31
C VAL A 38 4.78 30.73 -19.24
N VAL A 39 5.86 30.23 -18.68
CA VAL A 39 6.03 28.80 -18.37
C VAL A 39 4.95 28.41 -17.37
N PRO A 40 4.03 27.47 -17.68
CA PRO A 40 2.93 27.14 -16.79
C PRO A 40 3.44 26.42 -15.54
N THR A 41 3.48 27.14 -14.42
CA THR A 41 4.01 26.68 -13.11
C THR A 41 3.05 25.75 -12.37
N ILE A 42 2.29 24.90 -13.07
CA ILE A 42 1.22 24.07 -12.48
C ILE A 42 1.83 23.10 -11.46
N ARG A 43 1.53 23.32 -10.17
CA ARG A 43 1.97 22.47 -9.07
C ARG A 43 1.29 21.10 -9.16
N PRO A 44 2.04 19.97 -9.07
CA PRO A 44 1.44 18.65 -8.96
C PRO A 44 0.50 18.54 -7.76
N THR A 45 -0.63 17.85 -7.94
CA THR A 45 -1.63 17.61 -6.89
C THR A 45 -1.59 16.15 -6.39
N PRO A 46 -2.00 15.87 -5.13
CA PRO A 46 -2.09 14.51 -4.62
C PRO A 46 -3.10 13.65 -5.40
N PRO A 47 -2.83 12.34 -5.59
CA PRO A 47 -3.79 11.43 -6.21
C PRO A 47 -5.06 11.28 -5.37
N ASN A 48 -6.21 11.15 -6.04
CA ASN A 48 -7.54 10.93 -5.44
C ASN A 48 -7.93 11.92 -4.33
N ASN A 49 -7.43 13.16 -4.37
CA ASN A 49 -7.62 14.19 -3.34
C ASN A 49 -7.12 13.76 -1.95
N ALA A 50 -6.05 12.95 -1.90
CA ALA A 50 -5.35 12.65 -0.66
C ALA A 50 -4.76 13.92 -0.01
N ALA A 51 -4.52 13.87 1.30
CA ALA A 51 -3.87 14.97 2.01
C ALA A 51 -2.46 15.25 1.46
N GLU A 52 -2.05 16.52 1.46
CA GLU A 52 -0.64 16.88 1.28
C GLU A 52 0.17 16.45 2.50
N GLY A 53 1.38 15.93 2.30
CA GLY A 53 2.27 15.52 3.40
C GLY A 53 1.90 14.18 4.08
N MET A 54 1.14 13.30 3.42
CA MET A 54 0.86 11.96 3.93
C MET A 54 2.14 11.11 4.00
N SER A 55 2.46 10.59 5.18
CA SER A 55 3.52 9.60 5.37
C SER A 55 3.20 8.30 4.62
N LEU A 56 4.13 7.83 3.80
CA LEU A 56 4.05 6.51 3.19
C LEU A 56 4.61 5.45 4.13
N PRO A 57 4.10 4.19 4.08
CA PRO A 57 4.78 3.07 4.72
C PRO A 57 6.18 2.85 4.14
N THR A 58 7.10 2.32 4.95
CA THR A 58 8.36 1.74 4.44
C THR A 58 8.04 0.57 3.49
N LYS A 59 8.99 0.22 2.62
CA LYS A 59 8.89 -0.97 1.76
C LYS A 59 9.52 -2.21 2.39
N ASP A 60 9.12 -3.39 1.93
CA ASP A 60 9.83 -4.65 2.14
C ASP A 60 10.99 -4.84 1.13
N GLU A 61 11.70 -5.97 1.24
CA GLU A 61 12.84 -6.33 0.39
C GLU A 61 12.40 -6.60 -1.05
N GLU A 62 11.15 -7.03 -1.23
CA GLU A 62 10.45 -7.23 -2.50
C GLU A 62 9.93 -5.91 -3.13
N GLY A 63 10.00 -4.81 -2.40
CA GLY A 63 9.65 -3.46 -2.86
C GLY A 63 8.16 -3.11 -2.83
N ALA A 64 7.32 -3.91 -2.19
CA ALA A 64 5.94 -3.57 -1.86
C ALA A 64 5.88 -2.73 -0.57
N TYR A 65 4.79 -2.01 -0.34
CA TYR A 65 4.63 -1.19 0.87
C TYR A 65 4.17 -2.04 2.05
N LEU A 66 4.84 -1.91 3.20
CA LEU A 66 4.53 -2.68 4.41
C LEU A 66 3.12 -2.36 4.92
N THR A 67 2.28 -3.40 5.02
CA THR A 67 0.92 -3.28 5.54
C THR A 67 0.78 -3.93 6.92
N PRO A 68 -0.36 -3.72 7.62
CA PRO A 68 -0.71 -4.46 8.84
C PRO A 68 -0.96 -5.97 8.60
N ASN A 69 -1.08 -6.40 7.35
CA ASN A 69 -1.44 -7.75 6.95
C ASN A 69 -0.22 -8.65 6.61
N ARG A 70 1.01 -8.12 6.71
CA ARG A 70 2.22 -8.90 6.40
C ARG A 70 2.46 -10.03 7.41
N LYS A 71 2.92 -11.18 6.92
CA LYS A 71 3.29 -12.38 7.71
C LYS A 71 2.14 -12.94 8.60
N VAL A 72 0.88 -12.71 8.21
CA VAL A 72 -0.30 -13.31 8.84
C VAL A 72 -0.39 -14.83 8.64
N THR A 73 -1.02 -15.52 9.59
CA THR A 73 -1.49 -16.90 9.42
C THR A 73 -2.78 -16.92 8.59
N SER A 74 -3.19 -18.07 8.05
CA SER A 74 -4.48 -18.20 7.35
C SER A 74 -5.70 -17.78 8.20
N ASN A 75 -5.67 -18.03 9.52
CA ASN A 75 -6.74 -17.61 10.43
C ASN A 75 -6.77 -16.09 10.59
N THR A 76 -5.61 -15.46 10.84
CA THR A 76 -5.49 -14.00 10.92
C THR A 76 -5.82 -13.34 9.57
N ALA A 77 -5.45 -13.97 8.44
CA ALA A 77 -5.82 -13.49 7.11
C ALA A 77 -7.34 -13.51 6.91
N LEU A 78 -8.04 -14.60 7.27
CA LEU A 78 -9.50 -14.68 7.13
C LEU A 78 -10.22 -13.67 8.04
N TRP A 79 -9.67 -13.42 9.24
CA TRP A 79 -10.14 -12.35 10.12
C TRP A 79 -9.98 -10.97 9.47
N HIS A 80 -8.82 -10.66 8.89
CA HIS A 80 -8.58 -9.37 8.22
C HIS A 80 -9.41 -9.20 6.94
N VAL A 81 -9.65 -10.27 6.17
CA VAL A 81 -10.58 -10.29 5.03
C VAL A 81 -11.99 -9.94 5.49
N ARG A 82 -12.49 -10.52 6.60
CA ARG A 82 -13.78 -10.16 7.18
C ARG A 82 -13.83 -8.66 7.57
N MET A 83 -12.76 -8.12 8.14
CA MET A 83 -12.67 -6.70 8.50
C MET A 83 -12.70 -5.79 7.28
N ALA A 84 -11.95 -6.11 6.22
CA ALA A 84 -11.96 -5.36 4.97
C ALA A 84 -13.35 -5.34 4.32
N LEU A 85 -14.04 -6.49 4.29
CA LEU A 85 -15.41 -6.58 3.77
C LEU A 85 -16.43 -5.83 4.65
N ASN A 86 -16.19 -5.72 5.96
CA ASN A 86 -16.99 -4.86 6.83
C ASN A 86 -16.76 -3.36 6.51
N VAL A 87 -15.52 -2.93 6.29
CA VAL A 87 -15.21 -1.57 5.83
C VAL A 87 -15.90 -1.28 4.48
N ALA A 88 -15.89 -2.25 3.56
CA ALA A 88 -16.59 -2.13 2.28
C ALA A 88 -18.12 -2.00 2.46
N ALA A 89 -18.73 -2.82 3.32
CA ALA A 89 -20.15 -2.76 3.65
C ALA A 89 -20.62 -1.41 4.23
N LEU A 90 -19.70 -0.62 4.81
CA LEU A 90 -19.97 0.71 5.35
C LEU A 90 -19.63 1.84 4.35
N ASN A 91 -18.53 1.72 3.61
CA ASN A 91 -17.98 2.82 2.80
C ASN A 91 -18.37 2.78 1.31
N CYS A 92 -18.87 1.65 0.82
CA CYS A 92 -19.14 1.44 -0.61
C CYS A 92 -20.57 1.76 -1.06
N GLU A 93 -21.49 2.14 -0.16
CA GLU A 93 -22.91 2.37 -0.50
C GLU A 93 -23.09 3.40 -1.65
N ARG A 94 -22.20 4.40 -1.74
CA ARG A 94 -22.18 5.40 -2.84
C ARG A 94 -21.82 4.83 -4.23
N TYR A 95 -21.46 3.54 -4.30
CA TYR A 95 -21.20 2.76 -5.51
C TYR A 95 -22.19 1.58 -5.66
N GLY A 96 -23.20 1.49 -4.81
CA GLY A 96 -24.18 0.42 -4.75
C GLY A 96 -24.13 -0.39 -3.45
N SER A 97 -25.27 -0.97 -3.08
CA SER A 97 -25.45 -1.73 -1.83
C SER A 97 -24.84 -3.15 -1.85
N THR A 98 -24.29 -3.60 -2.98
CA THR A 98 -23.81 -4.98 -3.20
C THR A 98 -22.82 -5.44 -2.12
N ALA A 99 -21.82 -4.62 -1.78
CA ALA A 99 -20.83 -4.98 -0.75
C ALA A 99 -21.48 -5.22 0.63
N ARG A 100 -22.50 -4.44 0.98
CA ARG A 100 -23.26 -4.57 2.24
C ARG A 100 -24.15 -5.81 2.25
N LEU A 101 -24.82 -6.10 1.14
CA LEU A 101 -25.63 -7.32 0.97
C LEU A 101 -24.76 -8.58 1.03
N GLN A 102 -23.63 -8.57 0.31
CA GLN A 102 -22.66 -9.67 0.32
C GLN A 102 -22.06 -9.91 1.70
N TYR A 103 -21.60 -8.86 2.41
CA TYR A 103 -21.06 -9.00 3.76
C TYR A 103 -22.06 -9.64 4.72
N ASN A 104 -23.33 -9.22 4.70
CA ASN A 104 -24.37 -9.79 5.55
C ASN A 104 -24.65 -11.26 5.21
N GLN A 105 -24.64 -11.63 3.93
CA GLN A 105 -24.77 -13.02 3.49
C GLN A 105 -23.55 -13.87 3.91
N ILE A 106 -22.33 -13.33 3.80
CA ILE A 106 -21.07 -13.98 4.21
C ILE A 106 -21.08 -14.31 5.71
N LEU A 107 -21.52 -13.38 6.56
CA LEU A 107 -21.69 -13.60 8.00
C LEU A 107 -22.69 -14.73 8.33
N THR A 108 -23.65 -14.98 7.45
CA THR A 108 -24.67 -16.02 7.61
C THR A 108 -24.14 -17.38 7.12
N VAL A 109 -23.67 -17.45 5.88
CA VAL A 109 -23.24 -18.69 5.21
C VAL A 109 -21.96 -19.27 5.82
N HIS A 110 -21.01 -18.42 6.18
CA HIS A 110 -19.68 -18.84 6.67
C HIS A 110 -19.50 -18.66 8.17
N LYS A 111 -20.60 -18.51 8.93
CA LYS A 111 -20.59 -18.21 10.37
C LYS A 111 -19.59 -19.05 11.18
N ALA A 112 -19.60 -20.37 11.00
CA ALA A 112 -18.74 -21.29 11.74
C ALA A 112 -17.24 -20.99 11.54
N VAL A 113 -16.74 -21.05 10.30
CA VAL A 113 -15.31 -20.82 10.00
C VAL A 113 -14.86 -19.39 10.33
N LEU A 114 -15.75 -18.39 10.30
CA LEU A 114 -15.46 -17.04 10.77
C LEU A 114 -15.36 -16.96 12.31
N THR A 115 -16.15 -17.73 13.04
CA THR A 115 -16.01 -17.90 14.50
C THR A 115 -14.73 -18.66 14.85
N ASP A 116 -14.40 -19.72 14.12
CA ASP A 116 -13.18 -20.52 14.34
C ASP A 116 -11.91 -19.70 14.09
N ALA A 117 -11.88 -18.90 13.01
CA ALA A 117 -10.78 -17.99 12.70
C ALA A 117 -10.60 -16.90 13.76
N ASN A 118 -11.69 -16.30 14.25
CA ASN A 118 -11.62 -15.36 15.39
C ASN A 118 -11.07 -16.07 16.64
N ALA A 119 -11.59 -17.26 16.98
CA ALA A 119 -11.12 -18.03 18.12
C ALA A 119 -9.64 -18.46 17.98
N ALA A 120 -9.11 -18.56 16.76
CA ALA A 120 -7.69 -18.79 16.50
C ALA A 120 -6.85 -17.52 16.73
N VAL A 121 -7.26 -16.37 16.19
CA VAL A 121 -6.62 -15.07 16.47
C VAL A 121 -6.54 -14.82 17.99
N ASP A 122 -7.62 -15.12 18.72
CA ASP A 122 -7.70 -14.96 20.17
C ASP A 122 -6.70 -15.86 20.93
N ARG A 123 -6.46 -17.10 20.44
CA ARG A 123 -5.40 -17.96 20.97
C ARG A 123 -4.02 -17.42 20.65
N ASN A 124 -3.77 -17.03 19.39
CA ASN A 124 -2.48 -16.50 18.94
C ASN A 124 -2.04 -15.30 19.79
N TYR A 125 -2.96 -14.36 20.03
CA TYR A 125 -2.72 -13.20 20.90
C TYR A 125 -2.57 -13.55 22.38
N LYS A 126 -3.37 -14.48 22.92
CA LYS A 126 -3.27 -14.94 24.30
C LYS A 126 -1.94 -15.67 24.58
N VAL A 127 -1.44 -16.46 23.63
CA VAL A 127 -0.15 -17.16 23.76
C VAL A 127 1.02 -16.19 23.60
N ALA A 128 0.99 -15.29 22.60
CA ALA A 128 2.10 -14.38 22.34
C ALA A 128 2.30 -13.28 23.41
N TYR A 129 1.21 -12.79 24.03
CA TYR A 129 1.27 -11.62 24.92
C TYR A 129 0.61 -11.83 26.31
N GLY A 130 0.09 -13.02 26.61
CA GLY A 130 -0.50 -13.35 27.91
C GLY A 130 -1.60 -12.37 28.32
N ARG A 131 -1.41 -11.70 29.47
CA ARG A 131 -2.35 -10.69 30.00
C ARG A 131 -2.57 -9.48 29.08
N ALA A 132 -1.62 -9.18 28.20
CA ALA A 132 -1.73 -8.07 27.24
C ALA A 132 -2.43 -8.45 25.92
N GLY A 133 -2.70 -9.75 25.68
CA GLY A 133 -3.18 -10.26 24.39
C GLY A 133 -4.41 -9.55 23.82
N VAL A 134 -5.41 -9.25 24.66
CA VAL A 134 -6.62 -8.52 24.20
C VAL A 134 -6.28 -7.09 23.76
N GLY A 135 -5.46 -6.36 24.51
CA GLY A 135 -5.04 -5.00 24.15
C GLY A 135 -4.20 -4.98 22.87
N SER A 136 -3.27 -5.92 22.72
CA SER A 136 -2.47 -6.09 21.51
C SER A 136 -3.31 -6.48 20.28
N ARG A 137 -4.38 -7.28 20.47
CA ARG A 137 -5.36 -7.62 19.42
C ARG A 137 -6.14 -6.40 18.98
N GLU A 138 -6.70 -5.63 19.91
CA GLU A 138 -7.48 -4.43 19.56
C GLU A 138 -6.63 -3.30 18.97
N GLN A 139 -5.37 -3.19 19.38
CA GLN A 139 -4.43 -2.27 18.73
C GLN A 139 -4.22 -2.63 17.26
N LEU A 140 -3.98 -3.91 16.93
CA LEU A 140 -3.87 -4.33 15.53
C LEU A 140 -5.21 -4.19 14.80
N ASN A 141 -6.33 -4.59 15.41
CA ASN A 141 -7.66 -4.47 14.80
C ASN A 141 -7.92 -3.01 14.36
N THR A 142 -7.63 -2.05 15.23
CA THR A 142 -7.76 -0.61 14.96
C THR A 142 -6.88 -0.18 13.77
N ILE A 143 -5.63 -0.66 13.72
CA ILE A 143 -4.69 -0.35 12.63
C ILE A 143 -5.14 -0.96 11.30
N VAL A 144 -5.66 -2.19 11.29
CA VAL A 144 -6.21 -2.87 10.11
C VAL A 144 -7.48 -2.17 9.61
N TYR A 145 -8.41 -1.79 10.49
CA TYR A 145 -9.58 -1.01 10.11
C TYR A 145 -9.19 0.35 9.52
N ASN A 146 -8.27 1.10 10.16
CA ASN A 146 -7.80 2.39 9.67
C ASN A 146 -7.07 2.28 8.31
N PHE A 147 -6.34 1.19 8.09
CA PHE A 147 -5.71 0.90 6.80
C PHE A 147 -6.77 0.72 5.70
N PHE A 148 -7.74 -0.18 5.89
CA PHE A 148 -8.78 -0.40 4.88
C PHE A 148 -9.72 0.82 4.71
N ALA A 149 -9.95 1.61 5.75
CA ALA A 149 -10.81 2.79 5.71
C ALA A 149 -10.18 4.02 5.01
N LEU A 150 -8.93 3.94 4.51
CA LEU A 150 -8.19 5.06 3.91
C LEU A 150 -8.99 5.78 2.79
N PRO A 151 -9.52 7.01 3.02
CA PRO A 151 -10.49 7.65 2.13
C PRO A 151 -10.11 7.78 0.64
N PRO A 152 -8.87 8.14 0.25
CA PRO A 152 -8.50 8.25 -1.17
C PRO A 152 -8.42 6.89 -1.90
N VAL A 153 -8.47 5.76 -1.19
CA VAL A 153 -8.44 4.41 -1.80
C VAL A 153 -9.83 3.80 -1.97
N ILE A 154 -10.84 4.26 -1.20
CA ILE A 154 -12.21 3.69 -1.21
C ILE A 154 -12.80 3.56 -2.63
N LYS A 155 -12.51 4.49 -3.55
CA LYS A 155 -12.99 4.43 -4.95
C LYS A 155 -12.49 3.20 -5.72
N SER A 156 -11.23 2.80 -5.55
CA SER A 156 -10.65 1.62 -6.20
C SER A 156 -10.83 0.34 -5.36
N PHE A 157 -10.97 0.47 -4.04
CA PHE A 157 -11.24 -0.65 -3.13
C PHE A 157 -12.62 -1.29 -3.35
N CYS A 158 -13.69 -0.51 -3.45
CA CYS A 158 -15.06 -1.03 -3.50
C CYS A 158 -15.37 -2.07 -4.60
N PRO A 159 -14.94 -1.92 -5.88
CA PRO A 159 -15.15 -2.96 -6.88
C PRO A 159 -14.36 -4.24 -6.56
N VAL A 160 -13.15 -4.13 -5.99
CA VAL A 160 -12.32 -5.28 -5.59
C VAL A 160 -12.97 -6.02 -4.41
N ALA A 161 -13.44 -5.30 -3.39
CA ALA A 161 -14.16 -5.89 -2.26
C ALA A 161 -15.44 -6.62 -2.70
N THR A 162 -16.16 -6.10 -3.71
CA THR A 162 -17.33 -6.76 -4.30
C THR A 162 -16.94 -8.02 -5.08
N ALA A 163 -15.82 -8.01 -5.82
CA ALA A 163 -15.31 -9.19 -6.51
C ALA A 163 -14.88 -10.31 -5.52
N VAL A 164 -14.16 -9.94 -4.45
CA VAL A 164 -13.74 -10.86 -3.39
C VAL A 164 -14.95 -11.41 -2.62
N GLY A 165 -15.94 -10.57 -2.29
CA GLY A 165 -17.20 -11.00 -1.67
C GLY A 165 -17.98 -11.98 -2.55
N THR A 166 -17.98 -11.78 -3.87
CA THR A 166 -18.58 -12.71 -4.85
C THR A 166 -17.87 -14.07 -4.84
N LYS A 167 -16.53 -14.08 -4.85
CA LYS A 167 -15.73 -15.33 -4.78
C LYS A 167 -15.97 -16.11 -3.50
N ILE A 168 -16.05 -15.41 -2.35
CA ILE A 168 -16.28 -16.01 -1.03
C ILE A 168 -17.66 -16.69 -0.98
N LEU A 169 -18.71 -16.02 -1.45
CA LEU A 169 -20.06 -16.59 -1.49
C LEU A 169 -20.22 -17.77 -2.46
N ALA A 170 -19.31 -17.91 -3.43
CA ALA A 170 -19.31 -19.00 -4.39
C ALA A 170 -18.54 -20.26 -3.93
N MET A 171 -17.82 -20.21 -2.80
CA MET A 171 -16.99 -21.33 -2.34
C MET A 171 -17.49 -21.99 -1.05
N PRO A 172 -17.25 -23.30 -0.84
CA PRO A 172 -17.58 -23.96 0.42
C PRO A 172 -16.72 -23.41 1.57
N SER A 173 -17.31 -23.28 2.76
CA SER A 173 -16.65 -22.68 3.94
C SER A 173 -15.28 -23.27 4.28
N GLY A 174 -15.06 -24.57 4.02
CA GLY A 174 -13.76 -25.23 4.24
C GLY A 174 -12.61 -24.74 3.35
N ALA A 175 -12.90 -24.09 2.21
CA ALA A 175 -11.88 -23.52 1.33
C ALA A 175 -11.36 -22.16 1.81
N LEU A 176 -12.10 -21.46 2.68
CA LEU A 176 -11.82 -20.05 2.99
C LEU A 176 -10.47 -19.81 3.68
N LEU A 177 -9.98 -20.75 4.50
CA LEU A 177 -8.66 -20.63 5.14
C LEU A 177 -7.49 -20.79 4.16
N ALA A 178 -7.69 -21.54 3.06
CA ALA A 178 -6.69 -21.65 2.00
C ALA A 178 -6.70 -20.41 1.10
N TYR A 179 -7.89 -19.86 0.80
CA TYR A 179 -8.05 -18.68 -0.06
C TYR A 179 -7.73 -17.35 0.66
N ALA A 180 -7.88 -17.26 1.98
CA ALA A 180 -7.79 -15.99 2.71
C ALA A 180 -6.50 -15.16 2.46
N PRO A 181 -5.28 -15.73 2.35
CA PRO A 181 -4.08 -14.95 2.02
C PRO A 181 -4.13 -14.33 0.61
N GLU A 182 -4.73 -15.02 -0.36
CA GLU A 182 -4.93 -14.50 -1.73
C GLU A 182 -6.03 -13.44 -1.76
N ALA A 183 -7.16 -13.69 -1.08
CA ALA A 183 -8.23 -12.73 -0.89
C ALA A 183 -7.73 -11.40 -0.29
N LEU A 184 -6.84 -11.49 0.70
CA LEU A 184 -6.24 -10.34 1.37
C LEU A 184 -5.31 -9.58 0.41
N LYS A 185 -4.45 -10.29 -0.33
CA LYS A 185 -3.59 -9.72 -1.39
C LYS A 185 -4.40 -9.00 -2.48
N GLU A 186 -5.56 -9.54 -2.88
CA GLU A 186 -6.49 -8.85 -3.78
C GLU A 186 -7.02 -7.55 -3.16
N LEU A 187 -7.57 -7.62 -1.94
CA LEU A 187 -8.12 -6.47 -1.20
C LEU A 187 -7.07 -5.37 -0.95
N GLU A 188 -5.79 -5.72 -0.79
CA GLU A 188 -4.69 -4.78 -0.55
C GLU A 188 -4.15 -4.10 -1.81
N LYS A 189 -4.35 -4.67 -3.00
CA LYS A 189 -3.80 -4.15 -4.26
C LYS A 189 -4.14 -2.66 -4.51
N PRO A 190 -5.38 -2.16 -4.30
CA PRO A 190 -5.72 -0.75 -4.44
C PRO A 190 -4.90 0.21 -3.56
N TYR A 191 -4.44 -0.26 -2.40
CA TYR A 191 -3.64 0.52 -1.45
C TYR A 191 -2.18 0.58 -1.91
N GLN A 192 -1.63 -0.54 -2.39
CA GLN A 192 -0.31 -0.61 -3.02
C GLN A 192 -0.21 0.32 -4.25
N GLU A 193 -1.23 0.29 -5.11
CA GLU A 193 -1.35 1.18 -6.29
C GLU A 193 -1.44 2.66 -5.88
N PHE A 194 -2.23 2.98 -4.85
CA PHE A 194 -2.31 4.34 -4.31
C PHE A 194 -0.97 4.84 -3.73
N TYR A 195 -0.27 4.03 -2.92
CA TYR A 195 1.02 4.41 -2.37
C TYR A 195 2.08 4.63 -3.46
N ALA A 196 2.06 3.81 -4.53
CA ALA A 196 2.91 4.02 -5.70
C ALA A 196 2.61 5.35 -6.41
N ALA A 197 1.33 5.66 -6.67
CA ALA A 197 0.91 6.93 -7.26
C ALA A 197 1.26 8.14 -6.38
N TYR A 198 1.19 8.00 -5.05
CA TYR A 198 1.53 9.06 -4.11
C TYR A 198 3.04 9.29 -4.03
N ALA A 199 3.87 8.24 -4.05
CA ALA A 199 5.33 8.38 -4.14
C ALA A 199 5.77 9.10 -5.42
N ASP A 200 5.13 8.78 -6.56
CA ASP A 200 5.37 9.45 -7.84
C ASP A 200 4.83 10.90 -7.86
N TYR A 201 3.78 11.21 -7.11
CA TYR A 201 3.38 12.60 -6.79
C TYR A 201 4.46 13.34 -6.01
N LEU A 202 5.01 12.76 -4.93
CA LEU A 202 6.08 13.39 -4.13
C LEU A 202 7.33 13.65 -4.98
N ARG A 203 7.71 12.69 -5.85
CA ARG A 203 8.81 12.82 -6.82
C ARG A 203 8.57 14.01 -7.77
N ARG A 204 7.38 14.12 -8.37
CA ARG A 204 6.99 15.26 -9.22
C ARG A 204 6.99 16.59 -8.45
N LEU A 205 6.53 16.58 -7.19
CA LEU A 205 6.48 17.79 -6.37
C LEU A 205 7.89 18.32 -6.07
N ALA A 206 8.83 17.45 -5.71
CA ALA A 206 10.23 17.82 -5.51
C ALA A 206 10.89 18.34 -6.80
N GLU A 207 10.60 17.71 -7.94
CA GLU A 207 11.06 18.16 -9.26
C GLU A 207 10.46 19.53 -9.65
N TRP A 208 9.19 19.80 -9.31
CA TRP A 208 8.56 21.11 -9.50
C TRP A 208 9.17 22.16 -8.56
N GLN A 209 9.40 21.82 -7.29
CA GLN A 209 9.99 22.72 -6.30
C GLN A 209 11.41 23.16 -6.70
N SER A 210 12.25 22.25 -7.19
CA SER A 210 13.61 22.59 -7.63
C SER A 210 13.65 23.47 -8.88
N ARG A 211 12.65 23.37 -9.77
CA ARG A 211 12.52 24.21 -10.97
C ARG A 211 11.99 25.62 -10.69
N PHE A 212 11.11 25.78 -9.69
CA PHE A 212 10.36 27.02 -9.48
C PHE A 212 10.68 27.76 -8.17
N GLY A 213 11.69 27.32 -7.43
CA GLY A 213 12.42 28.17 -6.46
C GLY A 213 11.63 28.68 -5.27
N GLY A 214 10.51 28.04 -4.92
CA GLY A 214 9.76 28.39 -3.72
C GLY A 214 10.61 28.20 -2.45
N THR A 215 10.48 29.09 -1.48
CA THR A 215 11.20 29.03 -0.20
C THR A 215 10.69 27.87 0.65
N VAL A 216 11.24 26.67 0.44
CA VAL A 216 10.78 25.43 1.08
C VAL A 216 11.71 25.02 2.21
N THR A 217 11.26 25.25 3.45
CA THR A 217 11.74 24.49 4.61
C THR A 217 11.18 23.07 4.50
N VAL A 218 12.01 22.10 4.05
CA VAL A 218 11.57 20.71 3.98
C VAL A 218 11.52 20.12 5.38
N VAL A 219 10.36 20.23 6.04
CA VAL A 219 10.05 19.41 7.23
C VAL A 219 9.78 17.98 6.75
N VAL A 220 10.87 17.24 6.48
CA VAL A 220 10.81 15.79 6.55
C VAL A 220 10.48 15.47 8.01
N SER A 221 9.30 14.93 8.29
CA SER A 221 9.01 14.36 9.61
C SER A 221 10.09 13.32 9.92
N PRO A 222 11.00 13.57 10.89
CA PRO A 222 12.22 12.77 11.05
C PRO A 222 11.94 11.35 11.56
N THR A 223 10.70 11.10 11.98
CA THR A 223 10.18 9.80 12.35
C THR A 223 9.30 9.28 11.21
N PRO A 224 9.77 8.32 10.39
CA PRO A 224 8.87 7.45 9.64
C PRO A 224 7.85 6.86 10.62
N LEU A 225 6.59 6.69 10.20
CA LEU A 225 5.64 5.98 11.06
C LEU A 225 6.21 4.59 11.36
N PRO A 226 6.29 4.16 12.64
CA PRO A 226 6.83 2.86 12.97
C PRO A 226 6.02 1.79 12.22
N PRO A 227 6.67 0.79 11.61
CA PRO A 227 5.97 -0.20 10.82
C PRO A 227 4.88 -0.86 11.68
N PRO A 228 3.64 -1.03 11.18
CA PRO A 228 2.53 -1.52 11.98
C PRO A 228 2.90 -2.86 12.63
N PRO A 229 2.46 -3.17 13.86
CA PRO A 229 2.90 -4.36 14.58
C PRO A 229 2.69 -5.62 13.75
N VAL A 230 3.65 -6.55 13.78
CA VAL A 230 3.50 -7.85 13.09
C VAL A 230 2.48 -8.68 13.87
N PRO A 231 1.46 -9.25 13.22
CA PRO A 231 0.51 -10.14 13.89
C PRO A 231 1.22 -11.41 14.41
N PRO A 232 0.81 -12.00 15.55
CA PRO A 232 1.42 -13.22 16.07
C PRO A 232 1.18 -14.42 15.14
N GLY A 233 2.15 -15.33 15.14
CA GLY A 233 2.04 -16.63 14.45
C GLY A 233 1.00 -17.57 15.08
N GLU A 234 0.78 -18.72 14.45
CA GLU A 234 -0.30 -19.63 14.85
C GLU A 234 0.08 -20.39 16.13
N ALA A 235 -0.77 -20.26 17.15
CA ALA A 235 -0.62 -20.99 18.40
C ALA A 235 -1.25 -22.39 18.30
N PRO A 236 -0.67 -23.42 18.96
CA PRO A 236 -1.25 -24.76 18.98
C PRO A 236 -2.71 -24.77 19.44
N PRO A 237 -3.57 -25.63 18.85
CA PRO A 237 -4.95 -25.77 19.30
C PRO A 237 -5.03 -26.34 20.73
N PRO A 238 -6.07 -26.00 21.51
CA PRO A 238 -6.27 -26.59 22.83
C PRO A 238 -6.38 -28.10 22.73
N GLY A 239 -5.60 -28.84 23.50
CA GLY A 239 -5.48 -30.30 23.39
C GLY A 239 -4.23 -30.80 22.64
N GLY A 240 -3.40 -29.91 22.08
CA GLY A 240 -2.04 -30.26 21.64
C GLY A 240 -1.94 -31.02 20.32
N TRP A 241 -2.93 -30.89 19.42
CA TRP A 241 -2.83 -31.47 18.09
C TRP A 241 -1.85 -30.69 17.20
N SER A 242 -0.72 -31.31 16.86
CA SER A 242 0.15 -30.83 15.79
C SER A 242 -0.47 -31.15 14.42
N PRO A 243 -0.61 -30.18 13.51
CA PRO A 243 -1.18 -30.43 12.20
C PRO A 243 -0.21 -31.23 11.32
N SER A 244 -0.66 -32.38 10.82
CA SER A 244 0.09 -33.19 9.85
C SER A 244 0.07 -32.61 8.43
N TYR A 245 0.44 -31.32 8.27
CA TYR A 245 0.97 -30.85 6.99
C TYR A 245 2.50 -31.00 6.99
N THR A 246 2.97 -32.22 6.71
CA THR A 246 4.29 -32.34 6.08
C THR A 246 4.12 -31.80 4.66
N THR A 247 4.43 -30.52 4.46
CA THR A 247 4.25 -29.82 3.18
C THR A 247 5.00 -30.55 2.08
N ALA A 248 4.45 -30.53 0.86
CA ALA A 248 5.05 -31.24 -0.29
C ALA A 248 6.47 -30.78 -0.66
N LEU A 249 6.96 -29.69 -0.08
CA LEU A 249 8.37 -29.27 -0.15
C LEU A 249 9.32 -30.29 0.49
N GLU A 250 8.95 -30.92 1.62
CA GLU A 250 9.83 -31.88 2.30
C GLU A 250 9.85 -33.26 1.63
N LYS A 251 8.94 -33.50 0.67
CA LYS A 251 8.96 -34.68 -0.20
C LYS A 251 10.00 -34.58 -1.33
N ALA A 252 10.65 -33.42 -1.49
CA ALA A 252 11.71 -33.18 -2.47
C ALA A 252 12.85 -32.34 -1.84
N PRO A 253 13.66 -32.91 -0.92
CA PRO A 253 14.91 -32.28 -0.55
C PRO A 253 15.78 -32.08 -1.81
N PRO A 254 16.52 -30.96 -1.93
CA PRO A 254 17.46 -30.80 -3.04
C PRO A 254 18.52 -31.91 -2.96
N PRO A 255 18.96 -32.47 -4.10
CA PRO A 255 19.94 -33.54 -4.09
C PRO A 255 21.26 -33.02 -3.48
N PRO A 256 21.90 -33.75 -2.55
CA PRO A 256 23.24 -33.41 -2.09
C PRO A 256 24.22 -33.48 -3.27
N ALA A 257 25.20 -32.58 -3.29
CA ALA A 257 26.06 -32.37 -4.47
C ALA A 257 26.95 -33.57 -4.85
N ASP A 258 27.18 -34.50 -3.92
CA ASP A 258 28.14 -35.59 -4.04
C ASP A 258 27.45 -36.97 -3.95
N ALA A 259 26.87 -37.43 -5.07
CA ALA A 259 26.13 -38.71 -5.13
C ALA A 259 26.73 -39.71 -6.15
N PRO A 260 27.61 -40.63 -5.71
CA PRO A 260 28.01 -41.81 -6.48
C PRO A 260 26.92 -42.90 -6.49
N ALA A 261 26.95 -43.80 -7.48
CA ALA A 261 25.92 -44.83 -7.67
C ALA A 261 26.04 -46.06 -6.74
N THR A 262 24.89 -46.70 -6.48
CA THR A 262 24.68 -47.90 -5.65
C THR A 262 25.09 -49.22 -6.36
N PRO A 263 25.44 -50.31 -5.63
CA PRO A 263 24.45 -51.21 -5.00
C PRO A 263 24.78 -51.71 -3.56
N ALA A 264 23.84 -52.44 -2.95
CA ALA A 264 23.85 -52.89 -1.54
C ALA A 264 24.53 -54.25 -1.28
N PRO A 265 24.73 -54.64 0.00
CA PRO A 265 23.85 -55.67 0.56
C PRO A 265 23.45 -55.46 2.05
N SER A 266 22.70 -56.42 2.61
CA SER A 266 21.95 -56.39 3.88
C SER A 266 22.66 -56.97 5.12
N LEU A 267 22.32 -56.50 6.34
CA LEU A 267 22.47 -57.26 7.61
C LEU A 267 21.34 -57.00 8.64
N SER A 268 21.24 -57.95 9.57
CA SER A 268 20.25 -58.21 10.65
C SER A 268 20.04 -57.16 11.76
N GLY A 269 18.84 -57.18 12.40
CA GLY A 269 18.57 -56.65 13.77
C GLY A 269 18.62 -57.77 14.85
N PRO A 270 17.91 -57.72 16.00
CA PRO A 270 17.02 -56.68 16.58
C PRO A 270 17.76 -55.90 17.71
N PRO A 271 17.42 -55.76 19.04
CA PRO A 271 16.30 -56.17 19.94
C PRO A 271 15.47 -54.96 20.53
N PRO A 272 14.46 -55.15 21.44
CA PRO A 272 13.57 -54.08 21.92
C PRO A 272 13.76 -53.63 23.39
N VAL A 273 13.12 -52.51 23.80
CA VAL A 273 12.90 -52.11 25.21
C VAL A 273 11.51 -51.49 25.41
N VAL A 274 10.78 -51.96 26.44
CA VAL A 274 9.40 -51.59 26.87
C VAL A 274 9.24 -52.03 28.34
N PRO A 275 8.35 -51.48 29.21
CA PRO A 275 7.93 -50.09 29.47
C PRO A 275 8.19 -49.67 30.96
N THR A 276 7.76 -48.47 31.38
CA THR A 276 7.41 -48.21 32.80
C THR A 276 6.23 -47.23 32.97
N LEU A 277 5.43 -47.50 34.01
CA LEU A 277 4.14 -46.86 34.40
C LEU A 277 4.36 -45.81 35.53
N PRO A 278 3.33 -45.11 36.09
CA PRO A 278 1.88 -45.15 35.85
C PRO A 278 1.23 -43.78 35.53
N GLY A 279 -0.09 -43.78 35.25
CA GLY A 279 -0.86 -42.57 34.94
C GLY A 279 -1.57 -41.93 36.15
N ALA A 280 -1.98 -40.68 35.99
CA ALA A 280 -2.88 -39.96 36.90
C ALA A 280 -3.90 -39.15 36.08
N ALA A 281 -5.20 -39.28 36.38
CA ALA A 281 -6.28 -38.57 35.70
C ALA A 281 -6.88 -37.49 36.62
N PRO A 282 -6.73 -36.19 36.30
CA PRO A 282 -7.48 -35.12 36.95
C PRO A 282 -8.98 -35.22 36.59
N ARG A 283 -9.86 -35.00 37.56
CA ARG A 283 -11.32 -35.11 37.38
C ARG A 283 -11.91 -33.89 36.67
N LEU A 284 -13.10 -34.08 36.10
CA LEU A 284 -14.03 -32.98 35.79
C LEU A 284 -14.27 -32.13 37.05
N MET A 285 -14.31 -30.81 36.86
CA MET A 285 -15.07 -29.90 37.72
C MET A 285 -16.13 -29.23 36.84
N GLU A 286 -17.37 -29.71 36.95
CA GLU A 286 -18.53 -28.94 36.51
C GLU A 286 -18.75 -27.77 37.48
N GLN A 287 -19.10 -26.60 36.95
CA GLN A 287 -19.63 -25.49 37.74
C GLN A 287 -21.05 -25.15 37.27
N PRO A 288 -21.94 -24.69 38.17
CA PRO A 288 -23.38 -24.74 37.92
C PRO A 288 -23.87 -23.65 36.96
N LEU A 289 -25.00 -23.93 36.30
CA LEU A 289 -25.78 -22.93 35.58
C LEU A 289 -26.38 -21.91 36.58
N PRO A 290 -26.25 -20.59 36.37
CA PRO A 290 -27.04 -19.61 37.09
C PRO A 290 -28.50 -19.66 36.61
N THR A 291 -29.43 -19.63 37.57
CA THR A 291 -30.88 -19.57 37.31
C THR A 291 -31.31 -18.18 36.83
N PRO A 292 -32.42 -18.06 36.08
CA PRO A 292 -32.99 -16.76 35.75
C PRO A 292 -33.49 -16.02 37.00
N SER A 293 -33.58 -14.70 36.88
CA SER A 293 -34.32 -13.82 37.79
C SER A 293 -35.31 -13.00 36.95
N GLU A 294 -36.38 -12.54 37.59
CA GLU A 294 -37.56 -11.87 37.00
C GLU A 294 -37.24 -10.56 36.25
#